data_AF-A0A967WET5-F1
#
_entry.id   AF-A0A967WET5-F1
#
_cell.length_a   1.000
_cell.length_b   1.000
_cell.length_c   1.000
_cell.angle_alpha   90.00
_cell.angle_beta   90.00
_cell.angle_gamma   90.00
#
_symmetry.space_group_name_H-M   'P 1'
#
loop_
_entity.id
_entity.type
_entity.pdbx_description
1 polymer ?
#
loop_
_entity_poly.entity_id
_entity_poly.type
_entity_poly.pdbx_seq_one_letter_code
_entity_poly.pdbx_strand_id
1 'polypeptide(L)' 'MRITVKLGAPLSQVVGASKIELAMTEGATVADVLDELRARYPEFEAGLRGKGLRRPLDQVI' A
#
# COMPACT_ATOMS: atom_id res chain seq x y z
N MET A 1 14.38 -1.82 -12.88
CA MET A 1 14.20 -2.98 -11.97
C MET A 1 12.70 -3.25 -11.74
N ARG A 2 12.29 -4.51 -11.58
CA ARG A 2 10.90 -4.88 -11.26
C ARG A 2 10.84 -5.36 -9.81
N ILE A 3 9.96 -4.76 -9.00
CA ILE A 3 9.81 -5.07 -7.57
C ILE A 3 8.37 -5.48 -7.26
N THR A 4 8.20 -6.31 -6.23
CA THR A 4 6.88 -6.69 -5.71
C THR A 4 6.71 -6.08 -4.32
N VAL A 5 5.72 -5.21 -4.17
CA VAL A 5 5.31 -4.65 -2.89
C VAL A 5 4.15 -5.49 -2.35
N LYS A 6 4.30 -6.01 -1.12
CA LYS A 6 3.22 -6.72 -0.42
C LYS A 6 2.51 -5.74 0.50
N LEU A 7 1.19 -5.62 0.35
CA LEU A 7 0.36 -4.79 1.20
C LEU A 7 -0.30 -5.66 2.28
N GLY A 8 -0.04 -5.33 3.54
CA GLY A 8 -0.75 -5.90 4.67
C GLY A 8 -2.15 -5.32 4.82
N ALA A 9 -3.00 -6.00 5.58
CA ALA A 9 -4.22 -5.37 6.06
C ALA A 9 -3.85 -4.24 7.04
N PRO A 10 -4.58 -3.12 7.04
CA PRO A 10 -5.80 -2.85 6.26
C PRO A 10 -5.56 -2.12 4.91
N LEU A 11 -4.30 -1.78 4.58
CA LEU A 11 -3.96 -1.11 3.31
C LEU A 11 -4.35 -1.93 2.07
N SER A 12 -4.22 -3.25 2.12
CA SER A 12 -4.65 -4.13 1.02
C SER A 12 -6.16 -4.08 0.76
N GLN A 13 -6.97 -3.74 1.76
CA GLN A 13 -8.42 -3.58 1.62
C GLN A 13 -8.76 -2.25 0.97
N VAL A 14 -8.00 -1.21 1.28
CA VAL A 14 -8.18 0.15 0.72
C VAL A 14 -7.69 0.21 -0.72
N VAL A 15 -6.58 -0.44 -1.04
CA VAL A 15 -6.01 -0.49 -2.40
C VAL A 15 -6.64 -1.58 -3.27
N GLY A 16 -7.39 -2.52 -2.68
CA GLY A 16 -8.00 -3.65 -3.39
C GLY A 16 -7.00 -4.72 -3.87
N ALA A 17 -5.71 -4.58 -3.54
CA ALA A 17 -4.64 -5.50 -3.91
C ALA A 17 -3.74 -5.82 -2.72
N SER A 18 -3.38 -7.09 -2.55
CA SER A 18 -2.44 -7.54 -1.52
C SER A 18 -0.99 -7.59 -2.01
N LYS A 19 -0.77 -7.57 -3.33
CA LYS A 19 0.53 -7.54 -3.99
C LYS A 19 0.47 -6.63 -5.21
N ILE A 20 1.47 -5.78 -5.35
CA ILE A 20 1.58 -4.84 -6.46
C ILE A 20 2.96 -5.02 -7.08
N GLU A 21 2.99 -5.22 -8.40
CA GLU A 21 4.22 -5.23 -9.17
C GLU A 21 4.48 -3.82 -9.71
N LEU A 22 5.66 -3.28 -9.39
CA LEU A 22 6.11 -1.97 -9.83
C LEU A 22 7.36 -2.11 -10.68
N ALA A 23 7.39 -1.43 -11.81
CA ALA A 23 8.59 -1.22 -12.60
C ALA A 23 9.20 0.11 -12.15
N MET A 24 10.39 0.06 -11.55
CA MET A 24 11.09 1.20 -10.99
C MET A 24 12.45 1.39 -11.68
N THR A 25 12.95 2.61 -11.66
CA THR A 25 14.32 2.92 -12.14
C THR A 25 15.35 2.23 -11.24
N GLU A 26 16.53 1.95 -11.79
CA GLU A 26 17.63 1.43 -10.96
C GLU A 26 18.11 2.51 -9.99
N GLY A 27 18.33 2.13 -8.72
CA GLY A 27 18.63 3.09 -7.65
C GLY A 27 17.41 3.78 -7.03
N ALA A 28 16.18 3.42 -7.43
CA ALA A 28 14.97 3.92 -6.79
C ALA A 28 14.95 3.60 -5.29
N THR A 29 14.62 4.60 -4.49
CA THR A 29 14.56 4.50 -3.04
C THR A 29 13.17 4.03 -2.58
N VAL A 30 13.06 3.68 -1.30
CA VAL A 30 11.75 3.38 -0.70
C VAL A 30 10.81 4.59 -0.78
N ALA A 31 11.34 5.82 -0.73
CA ALA A 31 10.53 7.02 -0.87
C ALA A 31 9.90 7.11 -2.27
N ASP A 32 10.66 6.80 -3.32
CA ASP A 32 10.17 6.77 -4.70
C ASP A 32 9.06 5.72 -4.89
N VAL A 33 9.23 4.54 -4.27
CA VAL A 33 8.21 3.48 -4.28
C VAL A 33 6.92 3.94 -3.60
N LEU A 34 7.02 4.66 -2.48
CA LEU A 34 5.85 5.21 -1.79
C LEU A 34 5.19 6.33 -2.59
N ASP A 35 5.96 7.16 -3.28
CA ASP A 35 5.44 8.21 -4.14
C ASP A 35 4.66 7.62 -5.33
N GLU A 36 5.22 6.59 -5.97
CA GLU A 36 4.53 5.88 -7.05
C GLU A 36 3.24 5.20 -6.57
N LEU A 37 3.24 4.60 -5.36
CA LEU A 37 2.04 4.03 -4.78
C LEU A 37 0.96 5.09 -4.48
N ARG A 38 1.35 6.29 -4.04
CA ARG A 38 0.42 7.41 -3.81
C ARG A 38 -0.15 7.95 -5.12
N ALA A 39 0.70 8.09 -6.14
CA ALA A 39 0.28 8.57 -7.47
C ALA A 39 -0.70 7.60 -8.14
N ARG A 40 -0.46 6.29 -7.99
CA ARG A 40 -1.25 5.24 -8.64
C ARG A 40 -2.52 4.85 -7.88
N TYR A 41 -2.51 5.02 -6.56
CA TYR A 41 -3.63 4.70 -5.68
C TYR A 41 -3.90 5.88 -4.74
N PRO A 42 -4.78 6.82 -5.11
CA PRO A 42 -5.12 7.97 -4.27
C PRO A 42 -5.65 7.56 -2.88
N GLU A 43 -6.30 6.39 -2.81
CA GLU A 43 -6.82 5.78 -1.60
C GLU A 43 -5.70 5.27 -0.67
N PHE A 44 -4.49 5.03 -1.18
CA PHE A 44 -3.35 4.59 -0.39
C PHE A 44 -2.95 5.62 0.66
N GLU A 45 -2.94 6.91 0.31
CA GLU A 45 -2.64 7.97 1.28
C GLU A 45 -3.72 8.07 2.36
N ALA A 46 -5.00 7.96 1.95
CA ALA A 46 -6.12 7.92 2.89
C ALA A 46 -6.00 6.71 3.84
N GLY A 47 -5.65 5.54 3.31
CA GLY A 47 -5.42 4.31 4.08
C GLY A 47 -4.25 4.43 5.06
N LEU A 48 -3.13 5.02 4.65
CA LEU A 48 -1.99 5.30 5.55
C LEU A 48 -2.38 6.22 6.71
N ARG A 49 -3.28 7.18 6.47
CA ARG A 49 -3.81 8.10 7.50
C ARG A 49 -4.93 7.49 8.35
N GLY A 50 -5.26 6.22 8.16
CA GLY A 50 -6.30 5.56 8.96
C GLY A 50 -7.71 5.66 8.38
N LYS A 51 -7.90 6.28 7.21
CA LYS A 51 -9.21 6.49 6.59
C LYS A 51 -9.55 5.30 5.70
N GLY A 52 -10.73 4.70 5.90
CA GLY A 52 -11.16 3.50 5.17
C GLY A 52 -10.65 2.19 5.73
N LEU A 53 -9.84 2.22 6.80
CA LEU A 53 -9.48 1.02 7.54
C LEU A 53 -10.73 0.54 8.30
N ARG A 54 -11.19 -0.69 8.04
CA ARG A 54 -12.08 -1.34 9.02
C ARG A 54 -11.27 -1.44 10.33
N ARG A 55 -11.86 -0.98 11.44
CA ARG A 55 -11.28 -1.17 12.77
C ARG A 55 -10.84 -2.64 12.90
N PRO A 56 -9.71 -2.92 13.56
CA PRO A 56 -9.36 -4.30 13.85
C PRO A 56 -10.58 -4.93 14.51
N LEU A 57 -11.03 -6.06 13.96
CA LEU A 57 -11.91 -6.93 14.71
C LEU A 57 -11.18 -7.20 16.01
N ASP A 58 -11.76 -6.65 17.08
CA ASP A 58 -11.58 -7.11 18.44
C ASP A 58 -11.94 -8.60 18.42
N GLN A 59 -10.98 -9.44 18.05
CA GLN A 59 -11.11 -10.89 18.14
C GLN A 59 -10.23 -11.32 19.30
N VAL A 60 -10.69 -10.96 20.49
CA VAL A 60 -10.43 -11.69 21.71
C VAL A 60 -11.25 -12.98 21.60
N ILE A 61 -10.57 -14.11 21.33
CA ILE A 61 -11.03 -15.44 21.75
C ILE A 61 -9.80 -16.16 22.31
#